data_AF-A0A1C0VRX5-F1
#
_entry.id   AF-A0A1C0VRX5-F1
#
_cell.length_a   1.000
_cell.length_b   1.000
_cell.length_c   1.000
_cell.angle_alpha   90.00
_cell.angle_beta   90.00
_cell.angle_gamma   90.00
#
_symmetry.space_group_name_H-M   'P 1'
#
loop_
_entity.id
_entity.type
_entity.pdbx_description
1 polymer ?
#
loop_
_entity_poly.entity_id
_entity_poly.type
_entity_poly.pdbx_seq_one_letter_code
_entity_poly.pdbx_strand_id
1 'polypeptide(L)' 'MPISKIEAKQLLERFVFEDDRPQDWVHDVWGLSPMLGESAAKLLAIFAALIECCPEDELESLIKELYKQYFEKN' A
#
# COMPACT_ATOMS: atom_id res chain seq x y z
N MET A 1 -21.78 -2.92 0.90
CA MET A 1 -21.32 -1.53 1.08
C MET A 1 -19.90 -1.51 0.56
N PRO A 2 -19.52 -0.49 -0.23
CA PRO A 2 -18.13 -0.34 -0.62
C PRO A 2 -17.27 -0.17 0.64
N ILE A 3 -16.04 -0.69 0.58
CA ILE A 3 -15.06 -0.46 1.64
C ILE A 3 -14.73 1.04 1.68
N SER A 4 -14.49 1.58 2.87
CA SER A 4 -14.04 2.96 2.98
C SER A 4 -12.61 3.11 2.43
N LYS A 5 -12.23 4.31 1.98
CA LYS A 5 -10.82 4.60 1.63
C LYS A 5 -9.82 4.26 2.74
N ILE A 6 -10.22 4.47 4.00
CA ILE A 6 -9.35 4.18 5.15
C ILE A 6 -9.11 2.67 5.26
N GLU A 7 -10.17 1.86 5.15
CA GLU A 7 -10.04 0.40 5.16
C GLU A 7 -9.27 -0.10 3.94
N ALA A 8 -9.55 0.44 2.75
CA ALA A 8 -8.83 0.11 1.53
C ALA A 8 -7.33 0.40 1.67
N LYS A 9 -6.98 1.55 2.23
CA LYS A 9 -5.59 1.93 2.52
C LYS A 9 -4.93 0.94 3.46
N GLN A 10 -5.56 0.60 4.58
CA GLN A 10 -5.00 -0.36 5.54
C GLN A 10 -4.77 -1.73 4.93
N LEU A 11 -5.70 -2.20 4.09
CA LEU A 11 -5.57 -3.48 3.38
C LEU A 11 -4.41 -3.43 2.39
N LEU A 12 -4.32 -2.39 1.56
CA LEU A 12 -3.24 -2.22 0.59
C LEU A 12 -1.88 -2.04 1.26
N GLU A 13 -1.81 -1.29 2.38
CA GLU A 13 -0.59 -1.17 3.18
C GLU A 13 -0.15 -2.55 3.69
N ARG A 14 -1.08 -3.38 4.15
CA ARG A 14 -0.78 -4.75 4.58
C ARG A 14 -0.29 -5.66 3.45
N PHE A 15 -0.74 -5.45 2.22
CA PHE A 15 -0.21 -6.18 1.06
C PHE A 15 1.24 -5.82 0.74
N VAL A 16 1.66 -4.56 0.98
CA VAL A 16 2.98 -4.06 0.58
C VAL A 16 4.00 -4.14 1.70
N PHE A 17 3.59 -3.83 2.93
CA PHE A 17 4.47 -3.67 4.09
C PHE A 17 4.28 -4.79 5.13
N GLU A 18 3.43 -5.77 4.84
CA GLU A 18 3.12 -6.90 5.72
C GLU A 18 2.65 -6.42 7.11
N ASP A 19 3.45 -6.64 8.15
CA ASP A 19 3.16 -6.24 9.52
C ASP A 19 3.86 -4.93 9.93
N ASP A 20 4.63 -4.32 9.03
CA ASP A 20 5.39 -3.10 9.31
C ASP A 20 4.61 -1.83 8.96
N ARG A 21 4.90 -0.73 9.67
CA ARG A 21 4.27 0.56 9.35
C ARG A 21 4.97 1.15 8.12
N PRO A 22 4.24 1.74 7.15
CA PRO A 22 4.86 2.25 5.92
C PRO A 22 6.01 3.24 6.16
N GLN A 23 5.92 4.05 7.22
CA GLN A 23 6.97 5.02 7.56
C GLN A 23 8.19 4.38 8.22
N ASP A 24 8.00 3.32 8.99
CA ASP A 24 9.11 2.57 9.59
C ASP A 24 9.87 1.84 8.48
N TRP A 25 9.16 1.22 7.53
CA TRP A 25 9.76 0.65 6.32
C TRP A 25 10.61 1.67 5.54
N VAL A 26 10.09 2.89 5.32
CA VAL A 26 10.84 3.96 4.66
C VAL A 26 12.12 4.32 5.46
N HIS A 27 12.04 4.39 6.78
CA HIS A 27 13.20 4.65 7.63
C HIS A 27 14.24 3.54 7.57
N ASP A 28 13.81 2.28 7.53
CA ASP A 28 14.70 1.13 7.40
C ASP A 28 15.44 1.14 6.06
N VAL A 29 14.74 1.45 4.97
CA VAL A 29 15.37 1.63 3.65
C VAL A 29 16.40 2.77 3.67
N TRP A 30 16.11 3.86 4.40
CA TRP A 30 17.07 4.95 4.61
C TRP A 30 18.32 4.50 5.36
N GLY A 31 18.17 3.60 6.34
CA GLY A 31 19.27 2.97 7.08
C GLY A 31 20.19 2.13 6.18
N LEU A 32 19.65 1.57 5.09
CA LEU A 32 20.43 0.82 4.09
C LEU A 32 21.12 1.74 3.07
N SER A 33 20.42 2.75 2.55
CA SER A 33 20.97 3.71 1.59
C SER A 33 20.13 4.99 1.51
N PRO A 34 20.75 6.19 1.66
CA PRO A 34 20.03 7.45 1.56
C PRO A 34 19.30 7.69 0.23
N MET A 35 19.87 7.25 -0.90
CA MET A 35 19.21 7.37 -2.20
C MET A 35 17.98 6.46 -2.33
N LEU A 36 18.07 5.25 -1.77
CA LEU A 36 16.94 4.33 -1.78
C LEU A 36 15.83 4.81 -0.85
N GLY A 37 16.20 5.35 0.32
CA GLY A 37 15.25 5.93 1.28
C GLY A 37 14.45 7.09 0.67
N GLU A 38 15.10 7.99 -0.06
CA GLU A 38 14.40 9.07 -0.75
C GLU A 38 13.42 8.56 -1.81
N SER A 39 13.80 7.50 -2.53
CA SER A 39 12.93 6.87 -3.53
C SER A 39 11.75 6.15 -2.87
N ALA A 40 11.97 5.48 -1.74
CA ALA A 40 10.94 4.84 -0.93
C ALA A 40 9.92 5.84 -0.38
N ALA A 41 10.38 6.99 0.14
CA ALA A 41 9.49 8.06 0.60
C ALA A 41 8.62 8.62 -0.53
N LYS A 42 9.21 8.83 -1.72
CA LYS A 42 8.45 9.25 -2.91
C LYS A 42 7.41 8.21 -3.31
N LEU A 43 7.76 6.93 -3.29
CA LEU A 43 6.84 5.84 -3.61
C LEU A 43 5.65 5.84 -2.63
N LEU A 44 5.91 5.95 -1.33
CA LEU A 44 4.85 5.99 -0.32
C LEU A 44 3.93 7.20 -0.46
N ALA A 45 4.49 8.38 -0.79
CA ALA A 45 3.70 9.57 -1.06
C ALA A 45 2.80 9.41 -2.30
N ILE A 46 3.33 8.85 -3.39
CA ILE A 46 2.56 8.56 -4.61
C ILE A 46 1.47 7.52 -4.32
N PHE A 47 1.80 6.46 -3.59
CA PHE A 47 0.85 5.43 -3.18
C PHE A 47 -0.33 6.01 -2.40
N ALA A 48 -0.06 6.86 -1.40
CA ALA A 48 -1.12 7.54 -0.65
C ALA A 48 -1.97 8.45 -1.54
N ALA A 49 -1.35 9.21 -2.45
CA ALA A 49 -2.06 10.08 -3.38
C ALA A 49 -2.97 9.29 -4.35
N LEU A 50 -2.51 8.13 -4.82
CA LEU A 50 -3.29 7.25 -5.69
C LEU A 50 -4.54 6.71 -5.00
N ILE A 51 -4.43 6.31 -3.73
CA ILE A 51 -5.58 5.87 -2.94
C ILE A 51 -6.57 7.02 -2.74
N GLU A 52 -6.08 8.21 -2.44
CA GLU A 52 -6.93 9.39 -2.23
C GLU A 52 -7.65 9.83 -3.51
N CYS A 53 -7.06 9.66 -4.70
CA CYS A 53 -7.74 10.00 -5.95
C CYS A 53 -8.65 8.89 -6.50
N CYS A 54 -8.51 7.65 -6.02
CA CYS A 54 -9.26 6.51 -6.54
C CYS A 54 -10.69 6.45 -5.94
N PRO A 55 -11.72 6.13 -6.74
CA PRO A 55 -13.04 5.78 -6.25
C PRO A 55 -13.03 4.52 -5.36
N GLU A 56 -13.92 4.47 -4.36
CA GLU A 56 -13.96 3.35 -3.38
C GLU A 56 -14.34 2.01 -4.02
N ASP A 57 -15.20 2.02 -5.03
CA ASP A 57 -15.62 0.84 -5.81
C ASP A 57 -14.49 0.25 -6.67
N GLU A 58 -13.66 1.11 -7.25
CA GLU A 58 -12.44 0.71 -7.96
C GLU A 58 -11.39 0.14 -6.99
N LEU A 59 -11.20 0.77 -5.82
CA LEU A 59 -10.34 0.24 -4.76
C LEU A 59 -10.81 -1.13 -4.25
N GLU A 60 -12.11 -1.31 -4.06
CA GLU A 60 -12.69 -2.59 -3.65
C GLU A 60 -12.44 -3.68 -4.71
N SER A 61 -12.61 -3.33 -5.98
CA SER A 61 -12.38 -4.25 -7.11
C SER A 61 -10.92 -4.67 -7.20
N LEU A 62 -10.00 -3.71 -7.06
CA LEU A 62 -8.56 -3.97 -7.01
C LEU A 62 -8.19 -4.91 -5.86
N ILE A 63 -8.67 -4.63 -4.65
CA ILE A 63 -8.37 -5.44 -3.46
C ILE A 63 -8.86 -6.88 -3.62
N LYS A 64 -10.07 -7.09 -4.15
CA LYS A 64 -10.60 -8.44 -4.42
C LYS A 64 -9.71 -9.21 -5.39
N GLU A 65 -9.26 -8.55 -6.46
CA GLU A 65 -8.37 -9.16 -7.44
C GLU A 65 -7.01 -9.50 -6.83
N LEU A 66 -6.43 -8.60 -6.03
CA LEU A 66 -5.19 -8.88 -5.29
C LEU A 66 -5.37 -10.06 -4.33
N TYR A 67 -6.45 -10.12 -3.54
CA TYR A 67 -6.70 -11.26 -2.66
C TYR A 67 -6.74 -12.59 -3.42
N LYS A 68 -7.43 -12.62 -4.55
CA LYS A 68 -7.47 -13.79 -5.43
C LYS A 68 -6.07 -14.17 -5.94
N GLN A 69 -5.28 -13.20 -6.36
CA GLN A 69 -3.94 -13.45 -6.89
C GLN A 69 -2.97 -13.96 -5.82
N TYR A 70 -2.98 -13.37 -4.63
CA TYR A 70 -2.01 -13.65 -3.57
C TYR A 70 -2.42 -14.83 -2.66
N PHE A 71 -3.72 -15.12 -2.52
CA PHE A 71 -4.20 -16.10 -1.52
C PHE A 71 -5.03 -17.28 -2.09
N GLU A 72 -5.66 -17.17 -3.27
CA GLU A 72 -6.44 -18.30 -3.85
C GLU A 72 -5.63 -19.23 -4.74
N LYS A 73 -4.37 -18.89 -5.07
CA LYS A 73 -3.46 -19.73 -5.87
C LYS A 73 -2.53 -20.65 -5.07
N ASN A 74 -2.71 -20.76 -3.75
CA ASN A 74 -1.98 -21.70 -2.88
C ASN A 74 -2.85 -22.90 -2.51
#